data_AF-A0AAD4MM10-F1
#
_entry.id   AF-A0AAD4MM10-F1
#
_cell.length_a   1.000
_cell.length_b   1.000
_cell.length_c   1.000
_cell.angle_alpha   90.00
_cell.angle_beta   90.00
_cell.angle_gamma   90.00
#
_symmetry.space_group_name_H-M   'P 1'
#
loop_
_entity.id
_entity.type
_entity.pdbx_description
1 polymer ?
#
loop_
_entity_poly.entity_id
_entity_poly.type
_entity_poly.pdbx_seq_one_letter_code
_entity_poly.pdbx_strand_id
1 'polypeptide(L)'
;MPASAVDVFIADVRRIIHDQKFFVARGLKWTNQATGANEDMLAAAVCSIAAVYLIDGEHAQLLANLILGSVPLLLTFVFVDECPAQDLLLLHWSCFGASVILDSIVKKSLPGYYLLKVMLFACLYMKPTLWADKMIAQCKAAGTCSAVQQVKQKSKDDSVSMAARFLSQQNHKVSAVTSSQQIETAISDSVPAQSPAYLPEDAMVKDDRHALTPTTSDEGLDAQQAETPVNLNDMIFKPEKQLVFNAPFDATVSYYVTVENTSKRHIAYAIKGNAIPRIYCVPPYGILKPGQKEIVAVNVQSFDPESINVSRDRIAFDYIFCPPETKKFSHRLFSGNEIKRRKNILIKYNT
;
A
#
# COMPACT_ATOMS: atom_id res chain seq x y z
N MET A 1 -24.42 -14.77 -34.37
CA MET A 1 -23.10 -15.43 -34.31
C MET A 1 -22.28 -14.73 -33.22
N PRO A 2 -21.42 -15.42 -32.47
CA PRO A 2 -20.47 -14.73 -31.58
C PRO A 2 -19.54 -13.84 -32.42
N ALA A 3 -19.25 -12.63 -31.96
CA ALA A 3 -18.28 -11.75 -32.60
C ALA A 3 -16.90 -12.44 -32.64
N SER A 4 -16.15 -12.28 -33.74
CA SER A 4 -14.81 -12.88 -33.80
C SER A 4 -13.88 -12.17 -32.82
N ALA A 5 -12.81 -12.84 -32.39
CA ALA A 5 -11.80 -12.22 -31.53
C ALA A 5 -11.16 -10.96 -32.18
N VAL A 6 -11.16 -10.90 -33.51
CA VAL A 6 -10.68 -9.75 -34.30
C VAL A 6 -11.67 -8.59 -34.22
N ASP A 7 -12.98 -8.84 -34.30
CA ASP A 7 -14.01 -7.79 -34.18
C ASP A 7 -13.98 -7.13 -32.80
N VAL A 8 -13.80 -7.94 -31.74
CA VAL A 8 -13.64 -7.46 -30.36
C VAL A 8 -12.37 -6.61 -30.22
N PHE A 9 -11.24 -7.08 -30.75
CA PHE A 9 -9.99 -6.34 -30.77
C PHE A 9 -10.13 -4.98 -31.49
N ILE A 10 -10.77 -4.95 -32.66
CA ILE A 10 -11.01 -3.71 -33.43
C ILE A 10 -11.93 -2.76 -32.65
N ALA A 11 -12.95 -3.28 -31.96
CA ALA A 11 -13.84 -2.46 -31.13
C ALA A 11 -13.09 -1.82 -29.95
N ASP A 12 -12.20 -2.56 -29.28
CA ASP A 12 -11.41 -2.01 -28.17
C ASP A 12 -10.33 -1.03 -28.63
N VAL A 13 -9.72 -1.23 -29.80
CA VAL A 13 -8.81 -0.22 -30.42
C VAL A 13 -9.57 1.08 -30.71
N ARG A 14 -10.74 1.01 -31.36
CA ARG A 14 -11.59 2.20 -31.61
C ARG A 14 -12.03 2.89 -30.31
N ARG A 15 -12.29 2.10 -29.26
CA ARG A 15 -12.62 2.63 -27.93
C ARG A 15 -11.47 3.45 -27.37
N ILE A 16 -10.22 2.98 -27.46
CA ILE A 16 -9.03 3.72 -27.00
C ILE A 16 -8.77 4.98 -27.85
N ILE A 17 -9.12 4.96 -29.14
CA ILE A 17 -8.94 6.07 -30.08
C ILE A 17 -9.94 7.21 -29.85
N HIS A 18 -11.22 6.92 -29.60
CA HIS A 18 -12.27 7.96 -29.50
C HIS A 18 -12.74 8.29 -28.08
N ASP A 19 -12.73 7.33 -27.14
CA ASP A 19 -13.21 7.57 -25.77
C ASP A 19 -12.26 8.54 -25.04
N GLN A 20 -12.75 9.76 -24.82
CA GLN A 20 -12.01 10.86 -24.18
C GLN A 20 -11.58 10.56 -22.73
N LYS A 21 -12.06 9.45 -22.16
CA LYS A 21 -11.49 8.86 -20.95
C LYS A 21 -10.01 8.50 -21.10
N PHE A 22 -9.54 8.16 -22.30
CA PHE A 22 -8.14 7.81 -22.56
C PHE A 22 -7.30 9.03 -22.91
N PHE A 23 -6.07 9.09 -22.40
CA PHE A 23 -5.13 10.16 -22.75
C PHE A 23 -4.77 10.17 -24.25
N VAL A 24 -4.77 8.98 -24.88
CA VAL A 24 -4.53 8.82 -26.33
C VAL A 24 -5.59 9.56 -27.14
N ALA A 25 -6.87 9.30 -26.87
CA ALA A 25 -7.99 9.99 -27.53
C ALA A 25 -7.97 11.52 -27.33
N ARG A 26 -7.53 11.98 -26.14
CA ARG A 26 -7.39 13.42 -25.85
C ARG A 26 -6.25 14.06 -26.65
N GLY A 27 -5.09 13.40 -26.75
CA GLY A 27 -3.97 13.85 -27.58
C GLY A 27 -4.33 13.85 -29.07
N LEU A 28 -5.06 12.83 -29.52
CA LEU A 28 -5.48 12.66 -30.91
C LEU A 28 -6.55 13.68 -31.33
N LYS A 29 -7.47 14.03 -30.43
CA LYS A 29 -8.43 15.12 -30.63
C LYS A 29 -7.73 16.49 -30.69
N TRP A 30 -6.69 16.71 -29.88
CA TRP A 30 -5.89 17.92 -29.95
C TRP A 30 -5.11 18.03 -31.28
N THR A 31 -4.53 16.93 -31.79
CA THR A 31 -3.88 16.95 -33.11
C THR A 31 -4.87 17.08 -34.27
N ASN A 32 -6.06 16.48 -34.18
CA ASN A 32 -7.17 16.70 -35.12
C ASN A 32 -7.54 18.20 -35.16
N GLN A 33 -7.72 18.85 -34.00
CA GLN A 33 -7.99 20.31 -33.93
C GLN A 33 -6.87 21.18 -34.54
N ALA A 34 -5.62 20.70 -34.55
CA ALA A 34 -4.49 21.43 -35.14
C ALA A 34 -4.28 21.17 -36.65
N THR A 35 -4.67 20.01 -37.17
CA THR A 35 -4.41 19.59 -38.57
C THR A 35 -5.67 19.41 -39.44
N GLY A 36 -6.86 19.38 -38.84
CA GLY A 36 -8.13 19.10 -39.51
C GLY A 36 -8.29 17.66 -40.00
N ALA A 37 -7.40 16.75 -39.61
CA ALA A 37 -7.37 15.37 -40.08
C ALA A 37 -8.13 14.42 -39.14
N ASN A 38 -8.80 13.42 -39.70
CA ASN A 38 -9.57 12.44 -38.92
C ASN A 38 -8.68 11.67 -37.92
N GLU A 39 -9.20 11.46 -36.71
CA GLU A 39 -8.56 10.76 -35.60
C GLU A 39 -8.05 9.38 -36.02
N ASP A 40 -8.86 8.56 -36.69
CA ASP A 40 -8.44 7.23 -37.19
C ASP A 40 -7.23 7.30 -38.12
N MET A 41 -7.18 8.31 -39.00
CA MET A 41 -6.10 8.48 -39.97
C MET A 41 -4.83 8.98 -39.29
N LEU A 42 -4.95 9.87 -38.30
CA LEU A 42 -3.84 10.33 -37.47
C LEU A 42 -3.26 9.18 -36.62
N ALA A 43 -4.12 8.36 -36.01
CA ALA A 43 -3.70 7.19 -35.24
C ALA A 43 -3.01 6.16 -36.14
N ALA A 44 -3.60 5.84 -37.29
CA ALA A 44 -2.99 4.96 -38.28
C ALA A 44 -1.61 5.49 -38.74
N ALA A 45 -1.50 6.78 -39.07
CA ALA A 45 -0.25 7.39 -39.50
C ALA A 45 0.84 7.33 -38.42
N VAL A 46 0.54 7.72 -37.18
CA VAL A 46 1.49 7.65 -36.05
C VAL A 46 1.93 6.22 -35.78
N CYS A 47 0.99 5.27 -35.74
CA CYS A 47 1.29 3.85 -35.56
C CYS A 47 2.11 3.27 -36.73
N SER A 48 1.83 3.64 -37.98
CA SER A 48 2.59 3.19 -39.15
C SER A 48 4.02 3.76 -39.17
N ILE A 49 4.20 5.04 -38.88
CA ILE A 49 5.53 5.67 -38.77
C ILE A 49 6.35 5.01 -37.65
N ALA A 50 5.74 4.82 -36.48
CA ALA A 50 6.38 4.13 -35.36
C ALA A 50 6.71 2.67 -35.72
N ALA A 51 5.82 1.94 -36.41
CA ALA A 51 6.06 0.56 -36.81
C ALA A 51 7.23 0.42 -37.80
N VAL A 52 7.30 1.27 -38.82
CA VAL A 52 8.43 1.30 -39.77
C VAL A 52 9.74 1.57 -39.04
N TYR A 53 9.78 2.56 -38.14
CA TYR A 53 10.97 2.86 -37.34
C TYR A 53 11.33 1.73 -36.36
N LEU A 54 10.36 0.98 -35.83
CA LEU A 54 10.61 -0.18 -34.95
C LEU A 54 11.09 -1.43 -35.70
N ILE A 55 10.98 -1.47 -37.03
CA ILE A 55 11.51 -2.56 -37.88
C ILE A 55 12.99 -2.33 -38.21
N ASP A 56 13.34 -1.13 -38.69
CA ASP A 56 14.66 -0.85 -39.30
C ASP A 56 15.38 0.40 -38.74
N GLY A 57 14.81 1.07 -37.74
CA GLY A 57 15.39 2.29 -37.17
C GLY A 57 16.69 2.03 -36.40
N GLU A 58 17.71 2.85 -36.66
CA GLU A 58 19.03 2.79 -36.01
C GLU A 58 18.95 2.77 -34.47
N HIS A 59 17.95 3.46 -33.91
CA HIS A 59 17.66 3.49 -32.47
C HIS A 59 16.29 2.89 -32.11
N ALA A 60 15.81 1.89 -32.87
CA ALA A 60 14.54 1.18 -32.60
C ALA A 60 14.44 0.67 -31.15
N GLN A 61 15.55 0.19 -30.57
CA GLN A 61 15.62 -0.23 -29.16
C GLN A 61 15.29 0.90 -28.19
N LEU A 62 15.81 2.12 -28.44
CA LEU A 62 15.55 3.28 -27.61
C LEU A 62 14.09 3.69 -27.69
N LEU A 63 13.51 3.73 -28.89
CA LEU A 63 12.10 4.07 -29.08
C LEU A 63 11.18 3.03 -28.42
N ALA A 64 11.46 1.73 -28.58
CA ALA A 64 10.69 0.66 -27.95
C ALA A 64 10.72 0.76 -26.42
N ASN A 65 11.91 0.92 -25.84
CA ASN A 65 12.05 1.02 -24.38
C ASN A 65 11.50 2.35 -23.84
N LEU A 66 11.55 3.44 -24.62
CA LEU A 66 10.90 4.71 -24.29
C LEU A 66 9.37 4.55 -24.25
N ILE A 67 8.75 3.97 -25.28
CA ILE A 67 7.29 3.73 -25.31
C ILE A 67 6.86 2.85 -24.13
N LEU A 68 7.56 1.73 -23.92
CA LEU A 68 7.20 0.73 -22.90
C LEU A 68 7.50 1.16 -21.46
N GLY A 69 8.43 2.11 -21.26
CA GLY A 69 8.68 2.74 -19.97
C GLY A 69 7.79 3.96 -19.70
N SER A 70 7.60 4.82 -20.70
CA SER A 70 6.88 6.10 -20.52
C SER A 70 5.37 5.94 -20.39
N VAL A 71 4.73 5.04 -21.17
CA VAL A 71 3.27 4.86 -21.12
C VAL A 71 2.78 4.43 -19.72
N PRO A 72 3.37 3.40 -19.06
CA PRO A 72 3.00 3.06 -17.69
C PRO A 72 3.29 4.18 -16.68
N LEU A 73 4.39 4.93 -16.85
CA LEU A 73 4.74 6.05 -15.96
C LEU A 73 3.73 7.21 -16.09
N LEU A 74 3.32 7.56 -17.32
CA LEU A 74 2.26 8.55 -17.58
C LEU A 74 0.93 8.12 -16.96
N LEU A 75 0.54 6.84 -17.12
CA LEU A 75 -0.66 6.28 -16.50
C LEU A 75 -0.57 6.23 -14.96
N THR A 76 0.63 6.10 -14.38
CA THR A 76 0.83 6.06 -12.93
C THR A 76 0.85 7.45 -12.29
N PHE A 77 1.49 8.43 -12.93
CA PHE A 77 1.79 9.74 -12.32
C PHE A 77 1.00 10.91 -12.88
N VAL A 78 0.52 10.84 -14.12
CA VAL A 78 -0.19 11.95 -14.80
C VAL A 78 -1.67 11.63 -14.98
N PHE A 79 -2.00 10.40 -15.36
CA PHE A 79 -3.36 9.96 -15.64
C PHE A 79 -3.84 8.91 -14.62
N VAL A 80 -3.84 9.30 -13.35
CA VAL A 80 -4.16 8.42 -12.20
C VAL A 80 -5.52 7.72 -12.35
N ASP A 81 -6.51 8.37 -12.97
CA ASP A 81 -7.85 7.79 -13.25
C ASP A 81 -7.85 6.67 -14.31
N GLU A 82 -6.80 6.61 -15.13
CA GLU A 82 -6.55 5.58 -16.15
C GLU A 82 -5.57 4.50 -15.66
N CYS A 83 -5.06 4.63 -14.43
CA CYS A 83 -4.03 3.76 -13.89
C CYS A 83 -4.44 2.27 -13.90
N PRO A 84 -3.62 1.36 -14.47
CA PRO A 84 -3.90 -0.07 -14.46
C PRO A 84 -3.91 -0.64 -13.03
N ALA A 85 -4.53 -1.80 -12.83
CA ALA A 85 -4.46 -2.51 -11.55
C ALA A 85 -3.00 -2.81 -11.17
N GLN A 86 -2.67 -2.72 -9.88
CA GLN A 86 -1.30 -2.93 -9.38
C GLN A 86 -0.71 -4.28 -9.82
N ASP A 87 -1.51 -5.35 -9.86
CA ASP A 87 -1.10 -6.67 -10.35
C ASP A 87 -0.62 -6.64 -11.81
N LEU A 88 -1.32 -5.89 -12.68
CA LEU A 88 -0.96 -5.72 -14.09
C LEU A 88 0.29 -4.84 -14.26
N LEU A 89 0.44 -3.82 -13.40
CA LEU A 89 1.63 -2.97 -13.38
C LEU A 89 2.87 -3.75 -12.91
N LEU A 90 2.73 -4.61 -11.88
CA LEU A 90 3.79 -5.49 -11.40
C LEU A 90 4.18 -6.53 -12.45
N LEU A 91 3.20 -7.14 -13.13
CA LEU A 91 3.43 -8.03 -14.26
C LEU A 91 4.17 -7.31 -15.40
N HIS A 92 3.72 -6.10 -15.77
CA HIS A 92 4.38 -5.27 -16.79
C HIS A 92 5.84 -5.00 -16.44
N TRP A 93 6.15 -4.50 -15.24
CA TRP A 93 7.54 -4.21 -14.86
C TRP A 93 8.42 -5.46 -14.81
N SER A 94 7.87 -6.60 -14.38
CA SER A 94 8.57 -7.89 -14.36
C SER A 94 8.90 -8.37 -15.78
N CYS A 95 7.90 -8.37 -16.68
CA CYS A 95 8.08 -8.71 -18.09
C CYS A 95 9.02 -7.71 -18.80
N PHE A 96 8.94 -6.41 -18.48
CA PHE A 96 9.76 -5.37 -19.08
C PHE A 96 11.23 -5.54 -18.70
N GLY A 97 11.54 -5.77 -17.40
CA GLY A 97 12.88 -6.07 -16.93
C GLY A 97 13.47 -7.32 -17.59
N ALA A 98 12.69 -8.40 -17.67
CA ALA A 98 13.09 -9.61 -18.39
C ALA A 98 13.33 -9.35 -19.89
N SER A 99 12.47 -8.57 -20.54
CA SER A 99 12.62 -8.25 -21.96
C SER A 99 13.84 -7.37 -22.23
N VAL A 100 14.21 -6.44 -21.35
CA VAL A 100 15.44 -5.63 -21.49
C VAL A 100 16.70 -6.51 -21.41
N ILE A 101 16.69 -7.57 -20.61
CA ILE A 101 17.79 -8.57 -20.58
C ILE A 101 17.80 -9.36 -21.91
N LEU A 102 16.63 -9.79 -22.38
CA LEU A 102 16.48 -10.55 -23.64
C LEU A 102 16.80 -9.73 -24.90
N ASP A 103 16.68 -8.40 -24.88
CA ASP A 103 17.02 -7.51 -26.01
C ASP A 103 18.42 -7.83 -26.58
N SER A 104 19.38 -8.13 -25.71
CA SER A 104 20.78 -8.40 -26.10
C SER A 104 20.96 -9.75 -26.81
N ILE A 105 20.02 -10.69 -26.61
CA ILE A 105 20.06 -12.05 -27.15
C ILE A 105 19.24 -12.10 -28.44
N VAL A 106 17.99 -11.60 -28.40
CA VAL A 106 17.01 -11.80 -29.49
C VAL A 106 17.23 -10.85 -30.68
N LYS A 107 17.85 -9.66 -30.47
CA LYS A 107 18.16 -8.69 -31.55
C LYS A 107 18.91 -9.31 -32.73
N LYS A 108 19.77 -10.30 -32.48
CA LYS A 108 20.58 -10.98 -33.52
C LYS A 108 19.81 -12.03 -34.33
N SER A 109 18.64 -12.46 -33.84
CA SER A 109 17.92 -13.62 -34.36
C SER A 109 16.68 -13.24 -35.19
N LEU A 110 16.02 -12.12 -34.87
CA LEU A 110 14.73 -11.77 -35.46
C LEU A 110 14.67 -10.28 -35.91
N PRO A 111 14.63 -9.98 -37.22
CA PRO A 111 14.34 -8.63 -37.70
C PRO A 111 12.91 -8.21 -37.29
N GLY A 112 12.71 -6.93 -36.97
CA GLY A 112 11.42 -6.45 -36.45
C GLY A 112 11.09 -6.87 -35.00
N TYR A 113 12.03 -7.45 -34.25
CA TYR A 113 11.83 -7.84 -32.84
C TYR A 113 11.25 -6.72 -31.97
N TYR A 114 11.69 -5.46 -32.15
CA TYR A 114 11.20 -4.35 -31.34
C TYR A 114 9.74 -3.99 -31.62
N LEU A 115 9.27 -4.13 -32.86
CA LEU A 115 7.84 -4.02 -33.19
C LEU A 115 7.04 -5.14 -32.50
N LEU A 116 7.49 -6.39 -32.63
CA LEU A 116 6.84 -7.54 -31.98
C LEU A 116 6.78 -7.39 -30.45
N LYS A 117 7.87 -6.89 -29.84
CA LYS A 117 7.96 -6.55 -28.42
C LYS A 117 6.90 -5.50 -28.05
N VAL A 118 6.84 -4.37 -28.74
CA VAL A 118 5.85 -3.32 -28.46
C VAL A 118 4.41 -3.83 -28.64
N MET A 119 4.13 -4.63 -29.68
CA MET A 119 2.81 -5.23 -29.88
C MET A 119 2.41 -6.21 -28.78
N LEU A 120 3.33 -7.06 -28.31
CA LEU A 120 3.08 -8.01 -27.21
C LEU A 120 2.65 -7.29 -25.92
N PHE A 121 3.34 -6.19 -25.59
CA PHE A 121 3.00 -5.36 -24.44
C PHE A 121 1.72 -4.53 -24.64
N ALA A 122 1.44 -4.04 -25.85
CA ALA A 122 0.16 -3.38 -26.14
C ALA A 122 -1.03 -4.34 -25.92
N CYS A 123 -0.89 -5.60 -26.33
CA CYS A 123 -1.88 -6.66 -26.08
C CYS A 123 -2.10 -7.00 -24.59
N LEU A 124 -1.15 -6.68 -23.71
CA LEU A 124 -1.27 -6.84 -22.25
C LEU A 124 -2.12 -5.73 -21.61
N TYR A 125 -2.17 -4.54 -22.22
CA TYR A 125 -3.02 -3.43 -21.77
C TYR A 125 -4.43 -3.44 -22.37
N MET A 126 -4.63 -4.14 -23.50
CA MET A 126 -5.95 -4.28 -24.11
C MET A 126 -6.76 -5.40 -23.44
N LYS A 127 -7.75 -4.98 -22.64
CA LYS A 127 -8.94 -5.81 -22.37
C LYS A 127 -9.59 -6.09 -23.74
N PRO A 128 -9.88 -7.35 -24.13
CA PRO A 128 -9.94 -8.57 -23.32
C PRO A 128 -9.09 -9.71 -23.92
N THR A 129 -7.76 -9.64 -23.82
CA THR A 129 -6.97 -10.84 -24.10
C THR A 129 -7.15 -11.85 -22.95
N LEU A 130 -7.84 -12.96 -23.23
CA LEU A 130 -8.14 -14.04 -22.27
C LEU A 130 -6.89 -14.57 -21.54
N TRP A 131 -5.69 -14.26 -22.02
CA TRP A 131 -4.41 -14.62 -21.44
C TRP A 131 -4.14 -13.92 -20.11
N ALA A 132 -4.44 -12.62 -19.95
CA ALA A 132 -4.26 -11.94 -18.68
C ALA A 132 -5.18 -12.56 -17.61
N ASP A 133 -6.47 -12.75 -17.93
CA ASP A 133 -7.43 -13.38 -17.04
C ASP A 133 -7.11 -14.87 -16.79
N LYS A 134 -6.59 -15.62 -17.78
CA LYS A 134 -6.14 -17.01 -17.59
C LYS A 134 -4.86 -17.11 -16.76
N MET A 135 -3.89 -16.20 -16.93
CA MET A 135 -2.69 -16.16 -16.08
C MET A 135 -3.07 -15.80 -14.65
N ILE A 136 -3.94 -14.81 -14.45
CA ILE A 136 -4.49 -14.45 -13.15
C ILE A 136 -5.30 -15.62 -12.56
N ALA A 137 -6.10 -16.34 -13.36
CA ALA A 137 -6.84 -17.52 -12.93
C ALA A 137 -5.91 -18.70 -12.59
N GLN A 138 -4.80 -18.89 -13.30
CA GLN A 138 -3.81 -19.92 -12.98
C GLN A 138 -2.98 -19.55 -11.75
N CYS A 139 -2.61 -18.28 -11.53
CA CYS A 139 -1.99 -17.83 -10.27
C CYS A 139 -2.95 -18.03 -9.07
N LYS A 140 -4.25 -17.78 -9.26
CA LYS A 140 -5.29 -18.07 -8.25
C LYS A 140 -5.47 -19.58 -8.00
N ALA A 141 -5.51 -20.39 -9.06
CA ALA A 141 -5.63 -21.84 -8.96
C ALA A 141 -4.36 -22.50 -8.36
N ALA A 142 -3.18 -21.90 -8.58
CA ALA A 142 -1.91 -22.30 -7.98
C ALA A 142 -1.73 -21.78 -6.53
N GLY A 143 -2.81 -21.35 -5.86
CA GLY A 143 -2.81 -21.01 -4.43
C GLY A 143 -2.09 -19.72 -4.05
N THR A 144 -1.65 -18.91 -5.02
CA THR A 144 -0.85 -17.69 -4.78
C THR A 144 -1.56 -16.41 -5.27
N CYS A 145 -2.76 -16.15 -4.71
CA CYS A 145 -3.29 -14.83 -4.32
C CYS A 145 -4.83 -14.87 -4.15
N SER A 146 -5.31 -15.06 -2.92
CA SER A 146 -6.76 -14.97 -2.58
C SER A 146 -7.14 -13.73 -1.76
N ALA A 147 -6.21 -12.82 -1.46
CA ALA A 147 -6.44 -11.71 -0.53
C ALA A 147 -7.15 -10.49 -1.15
N VAL A 148 -6.95 -10.23 -2.45
CA VAL A 148 -7.30 -8.91 -3.04
C VAL A 148 -8.72 -8.86 -3.63
N GLN A 149 -9.28 -9.99 -4.07
CA GLN A 149 -10.51 -9.98 -4.89
C GLN A 149 -11.81 -9.85 -4.07
N GLN A 150 -11.86 -10.35 -2.83
CA GLN A 150 -13.11 -10.43 -2.04
C GLN A 150 -13.65 -9.05 -1.61
N VAL A 151 -12.78 -8.04 -1.48
CA VAL A 151 -13.17 -6.69 -1.00
C VAL A 151 -14.04 -5.95 -2.02
N LYS A 152 -13.78 -6.11 -3.32
CA LYS A 152 -14.37 -5.25 -4.36
C LYS A 152 -15.77 -5.68 -4.82
N GLN A 153 -16.14 -6.95 -4.61
CA GLN A 153 -17.44 -7.48 -5.01
C GLN A 153 -18.50 -7.18 -3.95
N LYS A 154 -18.18 -7.36 -2.66
CA LYS A 154 -19.06 -7.04 -1.53
C LYS A 154 -19.52 -5.57 -1.52
N SER A 155 -18.60 -4.65 -1.81
CA SER A 155 -18.89 -3.20 -1.90
C SER A 155 -19.98 -2.84 -2.91
N LYS A 156 -20.22 -3.64 -3.96
CA LYS A 156 -21.21 -3.31 -4.99
C LYS A 156 -22.61 -3.84 -4.64
N ASP A 157 -22.70 -5.03 -4.06
CA ASP A 157 -23.99 -5.61 -3.64
C ASP A 157 -24.57 -4.88 -2.42
N ASP A 158 -23.72 -4.50 -1.45
CA ASP A 158 -24.15 -3.77 -0.24
C ASP A 158 -24.80 -2.42 -0.60
N SER A 159 -24.25 -1.69 -1.58
CA SER A 159 -24.75 -0.39 -2.03
C SER A 159 -26.11 -0.45 -2.74
N VAL A 160 -26.40 -1.52 -3.49
CA VAL A 160 -27.72 -1.75 -4.10
C VAL A 160 -28.75 -2.12 -3.03
N SER A 161 -28.36 -2.90 -2.01
CA SER A 161 -29.25 -3.27 -0.91
C SER A 161 -29.65 -2.07 -0.03
N MET A 162 -28.74 -1.10 0.16
CA MET A 162 -28.99 0.11 0.94
C MET A 162 -29.99 1.05 0.25
N ALA A 163 -29.85 1.27 -1.06
CA ALA A 163 -30.77 2.10 -1.83
C ALA A 163 -32.22 1.57 -1.77
N ALA A 164 -32.40 0.25 -1.85
CA ALA A 164 -33.71 -0.39 -1.72
C ALA A 164 -34.32 -0.24 -0.30
N ARG A 165 -33.48 -0.19 0.75
CA ARG A 165 -33.93 -0.01 2.15
C ARG A 165 -34.28 1.46 2.48
N PHE A 166 -33.62 2.43 1.84
CA PHE A 166 -33.97 3.85 2.04
C PHE A 166 -35.35 4.18 1.44
N LEU A 167 -35.68 3.64 0.27
CA LEU A 167 -36.97 3.88 -0.38
C LEU A 167 -38.16 3.24 0.36
N SER A 168 -37.96 2.16 1.11
CA SER A 168 -39.03 1.55 1.92
C SER A 168 -39.27 2.24 3.26
N GLN A 169 -38.27 2.89 3.86
CA GLN A 169 -38.43 3.61 5.13
C GLN A 169 -39.11 4.97 4.99
N GLN A 170 -39.01 5.63 3.83
CA GLN A 170 -39.55 6.99 3.64
C GLN A 170 -41.09 7.04 3.68
N ASN A 171 -41.77 5.94 3.35
CA ASN A 171 -43.24 5.83 3.39
C ASN A 171 -43.84 5.61 4.79
N HIS A 172 -43.05 5.35 5.84
CA HIS A 172 -43.57 4.93 7.14
C HIS A 172 -43.48 5.99 8.27
N LYS A 173 -42.96 7.20 7.97
CA LYS A 173 -42.68 8.23 8.99
C LYS A 173 -43.49 9.53 8.86
N VAL A 174 -44.66 9.48 8.20
CA VAL A 174 -45.65 10.59 8.16
C VAL A 174 -46.89 10.23 8.98
N SER A 175 -46.69 9.99 10.28
CA SER A 175 -47.73 9.99 11.32
C SER A 175 -47.08 9.96 12.70
N ALA A 176 -47.71 10.63 13.67
CA ALA A 176 -47.35 10.66 15.10
C ALA A 176 -46.07 11.42 15.52
N VAL A 177 -46.11 12.77 15.48
CA VAL A 177 -45.62 13.64 16.58
C VAL A 177 -46.51 14.90 16.67
N THR A 178 -47.24 15.10 17.76
CA THR A 178 -47.79 16.40 18.21
C THR A 178 -48.13 16.30 19.71
N SER A 179 -47.91 17.39 20.47
CA SER A 179 -48.25 17.57 21.92
C SER A 179 -47.35 16.84 22.95
N SER A 180 -46.97 17.40 24.12
CA SER A 180 -47.02 18.78 24.67
C SER A 180 -46.04 18.94 25.86
N GLN A 181 -45.85 20.16 26.36
CA GLN A 181 -44.87 20.61 27.40
C GLN A 181 -45.33 20.41 28.86
N GLN A 182 -44.40 20.46 29.83
CA GLN A 182 -44.33 21.40 31.02
C GLN A 182 -43.35 20.88 32.13
N ILE A 183 -42.40 21.71 32.66
CA ILE A 183 -42.31 22.35 34.02
C ILE A 183 -41.99 21.32 35.16
N GLU A 184 -41.07 21.45 36.15
CA GLU A 184 -40.60 22.60 36.98
C GLU A 184 -39.18 22.47 37.63
N THR A 185 -38.74 23.59 38.22
CA THR A 185 -37.53 24.04 38.97
C THR A 185 -37.04 23.28 40.23
N ALA A 186 -35.72 23.33 40.59
CA ALA A 186 -35.18 23.80 41.91
C ALA A 186 -33.65 23.56 42.21
N ILE A 187 -32.88 24.67 42.29
CA ILE A 187 -31.79 25.09 43.23
C ILE A 187 -30.99 24.05 44.08
N SER A 188 -29.63 24.09 44.04
CA SER A 188 -28.73 24.47 45.18
C SER A 188 -27.23 24.30 44.88
N ASP A 189 -26.38 25.15 45.51
CA ASP A 189 -24.92 25.26 45.33
C ASP A 189 -24.07 24.20 46.06
N SER A 190 -22.83 23.94 45.57
CA SER A 190 -21.56 24.30 46.27
C SER A 190 -20.29 23.64 45.67
N VAL A 191 -19.15 24.33 45.85
CA VAL A 191 -17.77 24.00 45.42
C VAL A 191 -16.87 24.36 46.62
N PRO A 192 -15.90 23.52 47.08
CA PRO A 192 -14.53 23.64 46.55
C PRO A 192 -13.65 22.37 46.56
N ALA A 193 -12.51 22.48 45.87
CA ALA A 193 -11.45 21.48 45.77
C ALA A 193 -10.45 21.51 46.95
N GLN A 194 -9.74 20.40 47.19
CA GLN A 194 -8.39 20.40 47.80
C GLN A 194 -7.65 19.06 47.62
N SER A 195 -6.33 19.13 47.39
CA SER A 195 -5.34 18.06 47.65
C SER A 195 -4.49 18.48 48.87
N PRO A 196 -3.77 17.58 49.58
CA PRO A 196 -2.29 17.55 49.43
C PRO A 196 -1.54 16.24 49.86
N ALA A 197 -0.20 16.24 49.66
CA ALA A 197 0.89 15.43 50.28
C ALA A 197 0.97 13.89 49.95
N TYR A 198 2.11 13.19 49.77
CA TYR A 198 3.47 13.13 50.42
C TYR A 198 3.44 12.48 51.82
N LEU A 199 4.31 11.56 52.27
CA LEU A 199 5.53 10.81 51.81
C LEU A 199 5.65 9.51 52.72
N PRO A 200 6.73 8.68 52.85
CA PRO A 200 8.04 8.53 52.16
C PRO A 200 8.41 7.05 51.73
N GLU A 201 9.71 6.82 51.49
CA GLU A 201 10.41 5.58 51.12
C GLU A 201 10.47 4.49 52.23
N ASP A 202 10.63 3.20 51.84
CA ASP A 202 11.88 2.40 52.05
C ASP A 202 11.66 0.88 51.85
N ALA A 203 12.60 0.20 51.17
CA ALA A 203 13.06 -1.18 51.43
C ALA A 203 13.88 -1.76 50.24
N MET A 204 15.21 -1.80 50.39
CA MET A 204 16.09 -2.60 49.54
C MET A 204 16.03 -4.09 49.91
N VAL A 205 15.90 -4.98 48.93
CA VAL A 205 16.32 -6.39 49.07
C VAL A 205 17.13 -6.79 47.84
N LYS A 206 18.35 -7.30 48.08
CA LYS A 206 19.19 -7.98 47.10
C LYS A 206 18.84 -9.46 47.08
N ASP A 207 18.93 -10.12 45.94
CA ASP A 207 19.43 -11.49 45.92
C ASP A 207 20.22 -11.79 44.63
N ASP A 208 21.19 -12.70 44.74
CA ASP A 208 22.17 -13.04 43.70
C ASP A 208 21.94 -14.47 43.15
N ARG A 209 22.58 -14.78 42.01
CA ARG A 209 22.80 -16.15 41.44
C ARG A 209 21.52 -16.74 40.80
N HIS A 210 21.57 -17.44 39.66
CA HIS A 210 22.48 -18.51 39.26
C HIS A 210 22.98 -18.42 37.81
N ALA A 211 23.94 -19.30 37.46
CA ALA A 211 24.66 -19.33 36.19
C ALA A 211 24.68 -20.73 35.54
N LEU A 212 24.79 -20.74 34.20
CA LEU A 212 25.39 -21.75 33.31
C LEU A 212 24.73 -23.14 33.06
N THR A 213 24.10 -23.26 31.87
CA THR A 213 24.34 -24.32 30.81
C THR A 213 24.07 -25.82 31.12
N PRO A 214 24.19 -26.75 30.13
CA PRO A 214 23.47 -26.82 28.85
C PRO A 214 22.86 -28.23 28.59
N THR A 215 21.91 -28.36 27.65
CA THR A 215 21.51 -29.68 27.08
C THR A 215 21.24 -29.62 25.57
N THR A 216 21.58 -30.71 24.89
CA THR A 216 21.62 -30.91 23.43
C THR A 216 20.36 -31.56 22.86
N SER A 217 20.25 -31.53 21.51
CA SER A 217 19.35 -32.32 20.63
C SER A 217 17.83 -32.16 20.87
N ASP A 218 17.03 -31.73 19.90
CA ASP A 218 16.79 -32.43 18.63
C ASP A 218 16.66 -31.54 17.39
N GLU A 219 16.82 -32.16 16.21
CA GLU A 219 16.68 -31.50 14.91
C GLU A 219 15.21 -31.43 14.44
N GLY A 220 14.79 -30.23 14.02
CA GLY A 220 13.52 -30.01 13.32
C GLY A 220 13.60 -28.72 12.51
N LEU A 221 13.58 -28.84 11.17
CA LEU A 221 13.67 -27.67 10.30
C LEU A 221 12.34 -26.89 10.31
N ASP A 222 12.34 -25.74 10.98
CA ASP A 222 11.39 -24.68 10.67
C ASP A 222 12.06 -23.31 10.75
N ALA A 223 11.99 -22.55 9.66
CA ALA A 223 12.71 -21.27 9.51
C ALA A 223 11.98 -20.11 10.21
N GLN A 224 11.84 -20.21 11.53
CA GLN A 224 11.56 -19.04 12.37
C GLN A 224 12.73 -18.06 12.22
N GLN A 225 12.47 -16.89 11.61
CA GLN A 225 13.43 -15.78 11.63
C GLN A 225 13.72 -15.43 13.08
N ALA A 226 14.92 -15.79 13.55
CA ALA A 226 15.30 -15.62 14.95
C ALA A 226 15.08 -14.17 15.39
N GLU A 227 14.15 -13.96 16.32
CA GLU A 227 14.03 -12.69 17.03
C GLU A 227 15.26 -12.57 17.93
N THR A 228 16.38 -12.05 17.38
CA THR A 228 17.56 -11.75 18.19
C THR A 228 17.10 -10.77 19.27
N PRO A 229 17.24 -11.11 20.57
CA PRO A 229 16.60 -10.37 21.63
C PRO A 229 17.03 -8.92 21.58
N VAL A 230 16.05 -8.01 21.68
CA VAL A 230 16.30 -6.61 21.97
C VAL A 230 17.16 -6.57 23.23
N ASN A 231 18.38 -6.03 23.12
CA ASN A 231 19.11 -5.69 24.33
C ASN A 231 18.28 -4.60 25.02
N LEU A 232 17.84 -4.90 26.24
CA LEU A 232 16.82 -4.12 26.94
C LEU A 232 17.21 -2.65 27.12
N ASN A 233 18.51 -2.35 27.00
CA ASN A 233 19.13 -1.04 27.19
C ASN A 233 19.39 -0.27 25.88
N ASP A 234 19.06 -0.81 24.69
CA ASP A 234 19.34 -0.13 23.41
C ASP A 234 18.36 1.02 23.15
N MET A 235 17.07 0.82 23.40
CA MET A 235 16.00 1.78 23.12
C MET A 235 14.84 1.66 24.12
N ILE A 236 14.32 2.81 24.57
CA ILE A 236 13.10 2.89 25.39
C ILE A 236 11.92 3.31 24.52
N PHE A 237 10.76 2.69 24.76
CA PHE A 237 9.49 2.95 24.07
C PHE A 237 8.42 3.34 25.09
N LYS A 238 7.67 4.41 24.83
CA LYS A 238 6.54 4.84 25.66
C LYS A 238 5.32 5.12 24.77
N PRO A 239 4.23 4.31 24.84
CA PRO A 239 4.08 3.10 25.65
C PRO A 239 4.97 1.94 25.18
N GLU A 240 5.21 0.98 26.08
CA GLU A 240 6.24 -0.07 25.86
C GLU A 240 5.70 -1.36 25.20
N LYS A 241 4.45 -1.74 25.50
CA LYS A 241 3.86 -3.04 25.09
C LYS A 241 2.65 -2.91 24.18
N GLN A 242 1.77 -1.94 24.43
CA GLN A 242 0.54 -1.75 23.68
C GLN A 242 0.13 -0.29 23.59
N LEU A 243 -0.57 0.07 22.51
CA LEU A 243 -1.20 1.36 22.29
C LEU A 243 -2.71 1.14 22.15
N VAL A 244 -3.50 1.81 23.00
CA VAL A 244 -4.96 1.66 23.04
C VAL A 244 -5.61 2.88 22.41
N PHE A 245 -6.26 2.72 21.26
CA PHE A 245 -7.09 3.75 20.65
C PHE A 245 -8.51 3.66 21.21
N ASN A 246 -9.10 4.79 21.58
CA ASN A 246 -10.49 4.86 22.03
C ASN A 246 -11.40 5.26 20.86
N ALA A 247 -12.63 4.74 20.86
CA ALA A 247 -13.72 5.19 19.99
C ALA A 247 -14.05 6.69 20.19
N PRO A 248 -14.68 7.36 19.20
CA PRO A 248 -15.16 6.82 17.93
C PRO A 248 -14.07 6.60 16.87
N PHE A 249 -14.37 5.72 15.90
CA PHE A 249 -13.51 5.38 14.75
C PHE A 249 -14.11 5.85 13.41
N ASP A 250 -14.91 6.92 13.46
CA ASP A 250 -15.53 7.59 12.31
C ASP A 250 -14.56 8.51 11.56
N ALA A 251 -13.55 9.05 12.26
CA ALA A 251 -12.47 9.87 11.73
C ALA A 251 -11.09 9.19 11.90
N THR A 252 -10.03 9.83 11.38
CA THR A 252 -8.65 9.38 11.61
C THR A 252 -8.19 9.79 13.02
N VAL A 253 -7.89 8.81 13.87
CA VAL A 253 -7.43 9.03 15.24
C VAL A 253 -5.91 8.87 15.31
N SER A 254 -5.22 9.78 15.99
CA SER A 254 -3.75 9.85 16.03
C SER A 254 -3.24 9.79 17.47
N TYR A 255 -2.46 8.77 17.79
CA TYR A 255 -1.82 8.57 19.10
C TYR A 255 -0.30 8.57 18.94
N TYR A 256 0.45 8.72 20.04
CA TYR A 256 1.90 8.93 19.97
C TYR A 256 2.69 7.82 20.70
N VAL A 257 3.77 7.36 20.06
CA VAL A 257 4.81 6.54 20.67
C VAL A 257 6.07 7.38 20.76
N THR A 258 6.56 7.65 21.96
CA THR A 258 7.88 8.24 22.17
C THR A 258 8.93 7.14 22.11
N VAL A 259 9.99 7.38 21.35
CA VAL A 259 11.10 6.46 21.13
C VAL A 259 12.40 7.16 21.53
N GLU A 260 13.21 6.53 22.39
CA GLU A 260 14.44 7.09 22.92
C GLU A 260 15.61 6.13 22.67
N ASN A 261 16.71 6.62 22.09
CA ASN A 261 17.95 5.86 21.95
C ASN A 261 18.80 6.00 23.22
N THR A 262 18.79 4.98 24.07
CA THR A 262 19.60 4.91 25.30
C THR A 262 20.99 4.33 25.09
N SER A 263 21.29 3.84 23.88
CA SER A 263 22.61 3.31 23.54
C SER A 263 23.65 4.42 23.32
N LYS A 264 24.93 4.04 23.34
CA LYS A 264 26.06 4.91 22.97
C LYS A 264 26.29 5.04 21.45
N ARG A 265 25.49 4.38 20.61
CA ARG A 265 25.64 4.34 19.15
C ARG A 265 24.48 5.02 18.44
N HIS A 266 24.66 5.40 17.18
CA HIS A 266 23.54 5.86 16.36
C HIS A 266 22.69 4.66 15.97
N ILE A 267 21.36 4.83 15.98
CA ILE A 267 20.41 3.77 15.63
C ILE A 267 19.59 4.22 14.42
N ALA A 268 19.51 3.38 13.40
CA ALA A 268 18.55 3.55 12.30
C ALA A 268 17.35 2.64 12.57
N TYR A 269 16.12 3.17 12.47
CA TYR A 269 14.88 2.43 12.69
C TYR A 269 13.92 2.56 11.50
N ALA A 270 13.08 1.54 11.31
CA ALA A 270 12.01 1.50 10.33
C ALA A 270 10.78 0.81 10.92
N ILE A 271 9.60 1.37 10.71
CA ILE A 271 8.34 0.90 11.27
C ILE A 271 7.59 0.07 10.24
N LYS A 272 6.99 -1.04 10.67
CA LYS A 272 6.15 -1.92 9.87
C LYS A 272 4.84 -2.19 10.60
N GLY A 273 3.72 -2.23 9.89
CA GLY A 273 2.42 -2.63 10.42
C GLY A 273 1.85 -3.82 9.64
N ASN A 274 1.03 -4.65 10.28
CA ASN A 274 0.27 -5.70 9.59
C ASN A 274 -1.09 -5.22 9.06
N ALA A 275 -1.56 -4.05 9.51
CA ALA A 275 -2.88 -3.49 9.21
C ALA A 275 -2.83 -2.26 8.29
N ILE A 276 -1.92 -2.24 7.32
CA ILE A 276 -1.85 -1.19 6.28
C ILE A 276 -3.04 -1.39 5.31
N PRO A 277 -3.75 -0.34 4.86
CA PRO A 277 -3.52 1.09 5.11
C PRO A 277 -4.19 1.66 6.38
N ARG A 278 -5.02 0.88 7.09
CA ARG A 278 -5.76 1.33 8.29
C ARG A 278 -4.83 1.94 9.34
N ILE A 279 -3.67 1.32 9.60
CA ILE A 279 -2.66 1.82 10.55
C ILE A 279 -1.41 2.27 9.81
N TYR A 280 -0.97 3.52 10.03
CA TYR A 280 0.26 4.06 9.45
C TYR A 280 0.98 5.01 10.42
N CYS A 281 2.30 5.10 10.31
CA CYS A 281 3.15 5.85 11.26
C CYS A 281 3.90 7.00 10.60
N VAL A 282 4.05 8.11 11.31
CA VAL A 282 4.76 9.33 10.87
C VAL A 282 5.70 9.81 12.00
N PRO A 283 7.03 9.91 11.77
CA PRO A 283 7.77 9.41 10.61
C PRO A 283 7.84 7.87 10.57
N PRO A 284 7.79 7.23 9.38
CA PRO A 284 7.82 5.77 9.24
C PRO A 284 9.23 5.16 9.43
N TYR A 285 10.27 5.97 9.41
CA TYR A 285 11.67 5.57 9.62
C TYR A 285 12.50 6.78 10.09
N GLY A 286 13.68 6.55 10.64
CA GLY A 286 14.55 7.63 11.10
C GLY A 286 15.92 7.17 11.57
N ILE A 287 16.73 8.13 12.01
CA ILE A 287 18.02 7.89 12.67
C ILE A 287 18.02 8.65 13.99
N LEU A 288 18.29 7.94 15.08
CA LEU A 288 18.37 8.47 16.44
C LEU A 288 19.84 8.52 16.85
N LYS A 289 20.31 9.72 17.22
CA LYS A 289 21.60 9.90 17.88
C LYS A 289 21.55 9.34 19.31
N PRO A 290 22.69 9.02 19.95
CA PRO A 290 22.74 8.68 21.37
C PRO A 290 22.01 9.74 22.22
N GLY A 291 21.10 9.30 23.09
CA GLY A 291 20.26 10.17 23.93
C GLY A 291 19.13 10.92 23.22
N GLN A 292 18.94 10.74 21.90
CA GLN A 292 17.87 11.40 21.17
C GLN A 292 16.51 10.75 21.43
N LYS A 293 15.50 11.60 21.61
CA LYS A 293 14.08 11.27 21.66
C LYS A 293 13.40 11.69 20.35
N GLU A 294 12.48 10.87 19.88
CA GLU A 294 11.63 11.12 18.72
C GLU A 294 10.19 10.75 19.06
N ILE A 295 9.22 11.52 18.57
CA ILE A 295 7.80 11.24 18.76
C ILE A 295 7.24 10.74 17.43
N VAL A 296 6.74 9.51 17.44
CA VAL A 296 6.09 8.89 16.28
C VAL A 296 4.58 8.95 16.46
N ALA A 297 3.90 9.63 15.53
CA ALA A 297 2.45 9.57 15.40
C ALA A 297 2.04 8.23 14.77
N VAL A 298 1.20 7.48 15.45
CA VAL A 298 0.53 6.26 14.98
C VAL A 298 -0.91 6.63 14.69
N ASN A 299 -1.31 6.53 13.42
CA ASN A 299 -2.59 6.99 12.92
C ASN A 299 -3.44 5.76 12.57
N VAL A 300 -4.70 5.78 13.00
CA VAL A 300 -5.73 4.80 12.64
C VAL A 300 -6.76 5.51 11.78
N GLN A 301 -6.91 5.08 10.53
CA GLN A 301 -7.97 5.55 9.63
C GLN A 301 -9.34 5.08 10.12
N SER A 302 -10.38 5.83 9.75
CA SER A 302 -11.78 5.50 10.04
C SER A 302 -12.15 4.10 9.55
N PHE A 303 -12.78 3.30 10.40
CA PHE A 303 -13.21 1.94 10.08
C PHE A 303 -14.33 1.47 11.02
N ASP A 304 -15.11 0.47 10.58
CA ASP A 304 -16.10 -0.21 11.42
C ASP A 304 -15.42 -1.35 12.22
N PRO A 305 -15.38 -1.28 13.57
CA PRO A 305 -14.75 -2.29 14.41
C PRO A 305 -15.41 -3.67 14.36
N GLU A 306 -16.71 -3.75 14.07
CA GLU A 306 -17.44 -5.03 14.00
C GLU A 306 -17.13 -5.78 12.69
N SER A 307 -16.81 -5.04 11.63
CA SER A 307 -16.55 -5.60 10.30
C SER A 307 -15.21 -6.33 10.14
N ILE A 308 -14.23 -6.09 11.02
CA ILE A 308 -12.82 -6.50 10.84
C ILE A 308 -12.25 -7.10 12.13
N ASN A 309 -11.56 -8.24 12.01
CA ASN A 309 -10.82 -8.81 13.14
C ASN A 309 -9.55 -8.00 13.46
N VAL A 310 -9.67 -7.09 14.44
CA VAL A 310 -8.60 -6.22 14.93
C VAL A 310 -7.70 -6.83 16.02
N SER A 311 -8.01 -8.03 16.50
CA SER A 311 -7.38 -8.60 17.72
C SER A 311 -5.87 -8.80 17.66
N ARG A 312 -5.31 -8.88 16.44
CA ARG A 312 -3.89 -9.17 16.13
C ARG A 312 -3.13 -7.97 15.52
N ASP A 313 -3.73 -6.78 15.52
CA ASP A 313 -3.08 -5.58 15.00
C ASP A 313 -1.83 -5.21 15.80
N ARG A 314 -0.74 -4.90 15.11
CA ARG A 314 0.54 -4.52 15.72
C ARG A 314 1.39 -3.65 14.80
N ILE A 315 2.22 -2.83 15.42
CA ILE A 315 3.36 -2.17 14.77
C ILE A 315 4.66 -2.77 15.29
N ALA A 316 5.67 -2.81 14.43
CA ALA A 316 7.00 -3.35 14.72
C ALA A 316 8.07 -2.33 14.33
N PHE A 317 8.90 -1.95 15.30
CA PHE A 317 10.10 -1.15 15.08
C PHE A 317 11.27 -2.09 14.79
N ASP A 318 11.63 -2.23 13.52
CA ASP A 318 12.88 -2.85 13.10
C ASP A 318 14.00 -1.82 13.29
N TYR A 319 15.10 -2.18 13.97
CA TYR A 319 16.22 -1.26 14.17
C TYR A 319 17.59 -1.96 14.19
N ILE A 320 18.61 -1.17 13.87
CA ILE A 320 20.02 -1.57 13.77
C ILE A 320 20.91 -0.43 14.27
N PHE A 321 22.13 -0.76 14.68
CA PHE A 321 23.16 0.25 14.84
C PHE A 321 23.66 0.73 13.48
N CYS A 322 24.05 1.99 13.41
CA CYS A 322 24.65 2.58 12.21
C CYS A 322 25.86 3.46 12.59
N PRO A 323 26.79 3.69 11.65
CA PRO A 323 27.93 4.58 11.88
C PRO A 323 27.49 6.04 12.16
N PRO A 324 28.20 6.80 13.01
CA PRO A 324 27.80 8.16 13.41
C PRO A 324 27.78 9.17 12.26
N GLU A 325 28.48 8.91 11.16
CA GLU A 325 28.46 9.70 9.93
C GLU A 325 27.16 9.54 9.11
N THR A 326 26.27 8.61 9.49
CA THR A 326 25.03 8.32 8.76
C THR A 326 24.00 9.44 8.94
N LYS A 327 24.00 10.43 8.04
CA LYS A 327 23.09 11.59 8.09
C LYS A 327 21.69 11.34 7.51
N LYS A 328 21.51 10.32 6.67
CA LYS A 328 20.25 10.01 5.98
C LYS A 328 19.91 8.54 6.13
N PHE A 329 18.64 8.25 6.41
CA PHE A 329 18.12 6.90 6.44
C PHE A 329 18.21 6.23 5.06
N SER A 330 18.52 4.94 5.02
CA SER A 330 18.44 4.12 3.81
C SER A 330 18.11 2.67 4.19
N HIS A 331 17.18 2.03 3.47
CA HIS A 331 16.87 0.62 3.69
C HIS A 331 18.07 -0.31 3.50
N ARG A 332 19.10 0.10 2.73
CA ARG A 332 20.35 -0.66 2.57
C ARG A 332 21.12 -0.87 3.87
N LEU A 333 20.91 -0.03 4.88
CA LEU A 333 21.52 -0.20 6.21
C LEU A 333 21.10 -1.56 6.83
N PHE A 334 19.86 -2.00 6.59
CA PHE A 334 19.34 -3.31 7.03
C PHE A 334 19.84 -4.51 6.20
N SER A 335 20.65 -4.28 5.17
CA SER A 335 21.27 -5.32 4.35
C SER A 335 22.74 -5.58 4.70
N GLY A 336 23.30 -4.84 5.68
CA GLY A 336 24.65 -5.05 6.17
C GLY A 336 24.77 -6.15 7.24
N ASN A 337 25.98 -6.35 7.75
CA ASN A 337 26.30 -7.37 8.76
C ASN A 337 25.85 -7.01 10.20
N GLU A 338 25.20 -5.87 10.42
CA GLU A 338 24.74 -5.44 11.74
C GLU A 338 23.49 -6.22 12.17
N ILE A 339 23.46 -6.64 13.44
CA ILE A 339 22.36 -7.46 13.98
C ILE A 339 21.08 -6.62 14.02
N LYS A 340 20.05 -7.10 13.33
CA LYS A 340 18.74 -6.47 13.25
C LYS A 340 17.86 -6.87 14.43
N ARG A 341 17.49 -5.89 15.26
CA ARG A 341 16.57 -6.05 16.40
C ARG A 341 15.15 -5.63 16.02
N ARG A 342 14.17 -6.08 16.79
CA ARG A 342 12.74 -5.77 16.59
C ARG A 342 12.02 -5.55 17.92
N LYS A 343 11.31 -4.44 18.07
CA LYS A 343 10.32 -4.23 19.14
C LYS A 343 8.91 -4.27 18.54
N ASN A 344 8.05 -5.15 19.04
CA ASN A 344 6.63 -5.18 18.69
C ASN A 344 5.82 -4.35 19.71
N ILE A 345 4.85 -3.57 19.23
CA ILE A 345 3.83 -2.88 20.05
C ILE A 345 2.45 -3.33 19.52
N LEU A 346 1.63 -3.89 20.41
CA LEU A 346 0.27 -4.32 20.07
C LEU A 346 -0.66 -3.11 19.95
N ILE A 347 -1.55 -3.12 18.96
CA ILE A 347 -2.62 -2.13 18.86
C ILE A 347 -3.88 -2.74 19.48
N LYS A 348 -4.54 -1.96 20.32
CA LYS A 348 -5.82 -2.30 20.95
C LYS A 348 -6.82 -1.20 20.65
N TYR A 349 -8.08 -1.60 20.58
CA TYR A 349 -9.20 -0.72 20.30
C TYR A 349 -10.18 -0.87 21.47
N ASN A 350 -10.51 0.26 22.07
CA ASN A 350 -11.52 0.39 23.11
C ASN A 350 -12.75 1.00 22.44
N THR A 351 -13.69 0.13 22.07
CA THR A 351 -14.92 0.40 21.30
C THR A 351 -16.04 0.91 22.20
#